data_AF-A0AAV3YBV7-F1
#
_entry.id   AF-A0AAV3YBV7-F1
#
_cell.length_a   1.000
_cell.length_b   1.000
_cell.length_c   1.000
_cell.angle_alpha   90.00
_cell.angle_beta   90.00
_cell.angle_gamma   90.00
#
_symmetry.space_group_name_H-M   'P 1'
#
loop_
_entity.id
_entity.type
_entity.pdbx_description
1 polymer ?
#
loop_
_entity_poly.entity_id
_entity_poly.type
_entity_poly.pdbx_seq_one_letter_code
_entity_poly.pdbx_strand_id
1 'polypeptide(L)'
;MFQQPRSGVLTEQKEELETHLRKTYSDPEREKTLEDIEGLVWPSASGVKFNNKPPTLHEVNSLVKKARRKSSHWPNGVPDLLYKKCPNVLRWLHKMLRSVWNNLKISEQWMTTKEFTFLRADLN
;
A
#
# COMPACT_ATOMS: atom_id res chain seq x y z
N MET A 1 5.34 6.36 -31.54
CA MET A 1 5.90 5.00 -31.61
C MET A 1 5.59 4.29 -30.31
N PHE A 2 4.56 3.45 -30.28
CA PHE A 2 4.23 2.66 -29.09
C PHE A 2 5.08 1.39 -29.08
N GLN A 3 5.80 1.16 -27.99
CA GLN A 3 6.64 -0.02 -27.78
C GLN A 3 5.77 -1.27 -27.91
N GLN A 4 6.18 -2.20 -28.78
CA GLN A 4 5.53 -3.49 -28.91
C GLN A 4 5.56 -4.22 -27.56
N PRO A 5 4.46 -4.89 -27.15
CA PRO A 5 4.50 -5.74 -25.98
C PRO A 5 5.54 -6.84 -26.24
N ARG A 6 6.54 -6.92 -25.36
CA ARG A 6 7.46 -8.05 -25.34
C ARG A 6 6.66 -9.27 -24.90
N SER A 7 6.14 -10.01 -25.88
CA SER A 7 5.55 -11.32 -25.66
C SER A 7 6.66 -12.37 -25.69
N GLY A 8 6.75 -13.17 -24.63
CA GLY A 8 7.64 -14.32 -24.55
C GLY A 8 6.81 -15.54 -24.15
N VAL A 9 6.94 -16.62 -24.90
CA VAL A 9 6.34 -17.91 -24.55
C VAL A 9 7.36 -18.66 -23.70
N LEU A 10 7.05 -18.83 -22.43
CA LEU A 10 7.85 -19.63 -21.52
C LEU A 10 7.71 -21.10 -21.94
N THR A 11 8.80 -21.67 -22.47
CA THR A 11 8.84 -23.03 -23.01
C THR A 11 9.13 -24.08 -21.94
N GLU A 12 9.53 -23.65 -20.75
CA GLU A 12 9.87 -24.51 -19.62
C GLU A 12 8.63 -25.10 -18.96
N GLN A 13 8.79 -26.30 -18.40
CA GLN A 13 7.73 -26.98 -17.69
C GLN A 13 7.49 -26.30 -16.33
N LYS A 14 6.23 -26.21 -15.91
CA LYS A 14 5.83 -25.56 -14.65
C LYS A 14 6.63 -26.05 -13.44
N GLU A 15 6.91 -27.35 -13.39
CA GLU A 15 7.63 -27.99 -12.29
C GLU A 15 9.10 -27.57 -12.22
N GLU A 16 9.75 -27.40 -13.38
CA GLU A 16 11.12 -26.88 -13.49
C GLU A 16 11.18 -25.42 -13.04
N LEU A 17 10.18 -24.62 -13.44
CA LEU A 17 10.05 -23.23 -13.02
C LEU A 17 9.85 -23.11 -11.51
N GLU A 18 8.93 -23.89 -10.93
CA GLU A 18 8.66 -23.88 -9.49
C GLU A 18 9.89 -24.32 -8.69
N THR A 19 10.63 -25.31 -9.18
CA THR A 19 11.89 -25.75 -8.57
C THR A 19 12.95 -24.66 -8.63
N HIS A 20 13.10 -23.99 -9.78
CA HIS A 20 14.01 -22.87 -9.95
C HIS A 20 13.65 -21.69 -9.03
N LEU A 21 12.37 -21.32 -8.97
CA LEU A 21 11.88 -20.26 -8.10
C LEU A 21 12.12 -20.61 -6.63
N ARG A 22 11.80 -21.84 -6.23
CA ARG A 22 12.01 -22.29 -4.86
C ARG A 22 13.51 -22.26 -4.51
N LYS A 23 14.39 -22.73 -5.39
CA LYS A 23 15.84 -22.67 -5.15
C LYS A 23 16.37 -21.24 -5.08
N THR A 24 15.86 -20.34 -5.92
CA THR A 24 16.37 -18.96 -6.07
C THR A 24 15.85 -18.03 -4.97
N TYR A 25 14.59 -18.21 -4.56
CA TYR A 25 13.89 -17.31 -3.65
C TYR A 25 13.57 -17.93 -2.28
N SER A 26 13.95 -19.19 -2.04
CA SER A 26 13.90 -19.75 -0.69
C SER A 26 15.20 -19.45 0.03
N ASP A 27 15.07 -19.04 1.27
CA ASP A 27 16.17 -18.96 2.22
C ASP A 27 16.04 -20.15 3.20
N PRO A 28 16.84 -21.22 3.03
CA PRO A 28 16.79 -22.39 3.92
C PRO A 28 17.32 -22.09 5.33
N GLU A 29 18.08 -21.00 5.50
CA GLU A 29 18.61 -20.56 6.79
C GLU A 29 17.80 -19.39 7.37
N ARG A 30 16.59 -19.13 6.86
CA ARG A 30 15.71 -18.04 7.34
C ARG A 30 15.46 -18.05 8.85
N GLU A 31 15.45 -19.25 9.45
CA GLU A 31 15.23 -19.43 10.89
C GLU A 31 16.53 -19.35 11.71
N LYS A 32 17.69 -19.34 11.04
CA LYS A 32 18.99 -19.17 11.69
C LYS A 32 19.14 -17.71 12.12
N THR A 33 19.47 -17.52 13.38
CA THR A 33 19.80 -16.18 13.88
C THR A 33 21.10 -15.73 13.22
N LEU A 34 21.07 -14.55 12.58
CA LEU A 34 22.26 -13.95 11.99
C LEU A 34 23.27 -13.61 13.10
N GLU A 35 24.52 -14.00 12.91
CA GLU A 35 25.62 -13.63 13.80
C GLU A 35 25.90 -12.13 13.70
N ASP A 36 26.50 -11.57 14.75
CA ASP A 36 26.85 -10.16 14.77
C ASP A 36 27.92 -9.88 13.70
N ILE A 37 27.64 -8.93 12.81
CA ILE A 37 28.53 -8.63 11.69
C ILE A 37 29.65 -7.73 12.21
N GLU A 38 30.90 -8.22 12.18
CA GLU A 38 32.05 -7.42 12.60
C GLU A 38 32.11 -6.07 11.85
N GLY A 39 32.15 -4.97 12.60
CA GLY A 39 32.15 -3.61 12.06
C GLY A 39 30.77 -2.99 11.82
N LEU A 40 29.68 -3.69 12.10
CA LEU A 40 28.33 -3.13 12.03
C LEU A 40 28.06 -2.20 13.22
N VAL A 41 28.16 -0.89 12.99
CA VAL A 41 27.80 0.11 14.00
C VAL A 41 26.29 0.34 13.93
N TRP A 42 25.56 -0.16 14.92
CA TRP A 42 24.15 0.22 15.09
C TRP A 42 24.08 1.73 15.34
N PRO A 43 23.22 2.47 14.61
CA PRO A 43 23.03 3.88 14.89
C PRO A 43 22.53 4.04 16.32
N SER A 44 23.07 5.03 17.02
CA SER A 44 22.56 5.42 18.33
C SER A 44 21.06 5.69 18.24
N ALA A 45 20.30 5.25 19.25
CA ALA A 45 18.87 5.51 19.32
C ALA A 45 18.59 6.99 19.03
N SER A 46 17.65 7.27 18.12
CA SER A 46 17.35 8.64 17.76
C SER A 46 16.84 9.40 18.99
N GLY A 47 17.52 10.48 19.38
CA GLY A 47 17.10 11.33 20.51
C GLY A 47 15.75 12.02 20.30
N VAL A 48 15.25 12.03 19.06
CA VAL A 48 13.94 12.58 18.70
C VAL A 48 12.89 11.47 18.81
N LYS A 49 11.91 11.67 19.69
CA LYS A 49 10.75 10.77 19.79
C LYS A 49 9.88 10.88 18.53
N PHE A 50 9.37 9.75 18.07
CA PHE A 50 8.40 9.74 16.97
C PHE A 50 7.10 10.47 17.38
N ASN A 51 6.56 11.26 16.46
CA ASN A 51 5.31 11.97 16.69
C ASN A 51 4.10 11.03 16.49
N ASN A 52 3.62 10.44 17.57
CA ASN A 52 2.46 9.56 17.58
C ASN A 52 1.10 10.31 17.64
N LYS A 53 1.09 11.63 17.44
CA LYS A 53 -0.16 12.40 17.43
C LYS A 53 -0.98 12.06 16.18
N PRO A 54 -2.31 12.10 16.27
CA PRO A 54 -3.15 11.92 15.09
C PRO A 54 -2.86 13.03 14.06
N PRO A 55 -3.05 12.74 12.76
CA PRO A 55 -2.79 13.71 11.71
C PRO A 55 -3.66 14.95 11.89
N THR A 56 -3.09 16.11 11.61
CA THR A 56 -3.78 17.40 11.62
C THR A 56 -4.59 17.60 10.34
N LEU A 57 -5.60 18.48 10.38
CA LEU A 57 -6.40 18.79 9.20
C LEU A 57 -5.53 19.39 8.08
N HIS A 58 -4.49 20.15 8.45
CA HIS A 58 -3.56 20.75 7.51
C HIS A 58 -2.75 19.69 6.77
N GLU A 59 -2.19 18.71 7.49
CA GLU A 59 -1.45 17.59 6.89
C GLU A 59 -2.34 16.81 5.92
N VAL A 60 -3.56 16.45 6.35
CA VAL A 60 -4.53 15.74 5.49
C VAL A 60 -4.87 16.56 4.24
N ASN A 61 -5.13 17.86 4.38
CA ASN A 61 -5.40 18.74 3.24
C ASN A 61 -4.22 18.81 2.27
N SER A 62 -3.00 18.92 2.80
CA SER A 62 -1.78 18.99 1.99
C SER A 62 -1.57 17.71 1.17
N LEU A 63 -1.84 16.54 1.77
CA LEU A 63 -1.74 15.24 1.12
C LEU A 63 -2.81 15.08 0.03
N VAL A 64 -4.06 15.39 0.37
CA VAL A 64 -5.18 15.33 -0.57
C VAL A 64 -4.92 16.24 -1.78
N LYS A 65 -4.38 17.44 -1.58
CA LYS A 65 -4.02 18.34 -2.69
C LYS A 65 -2.88 17.81 -3.56
N LYS A 66 -1.88 17.15 -2.95
CA LYS A 66 -0.74 16.53 -3.66
C LYS A 66 -1.15 15.29 -4.46
N ALA A 67 -2.19 14.57 -4.03
CA ALA A 67 -2.65 13.37 -4.73
C ALA A 67 -2.98 13.68 -6.20
N ARG A 68 -2.48 12.87 -7.14
CA ARG A 68 -2.73 13.07 -8.59
C ARG A 68 -4.20 12.79 -8.91
N ARG A 69 -4.76 13.48 -9.92
CA ARG A 69 -6.18 13.28 -10.32
C ARG A 69 -6.50 11.87 -10.86
N LYS A 70 -5.49 11.09 -11.25
CA LYS A 70 -5.59 9.69 -11.70
C LYS A 70 -5.30 8.66 -10.59
N SER A 71 -5.25 9.12 -9.34
CA SER A 71 -5.23 8.25 -8.17
C SER A 71 -6.44 7.30 -8.21
N SER A 72 -6.24 6.05 -7.81
CA SER A 72 -7.34 5.09 -7.68
C SER A 72 -8.41 5.71 -6.79
N HIS A 73 -9.68 5.55 -7.18
CA HIS A 73 -10.79 5.91 -6.30
C HIS A 73 -10.57 5.26 -4.93
N TRP A 74 -10.82 6.01 -3.87
CA TRP A 74 -10.68 5.51 -2.51
C TRP A 74 -11.56 4.25 -2.36
N PRO A 75 -11.25 3.27 -1.48
CA PRO A 75 -11.98 2.00 -1.39
C PRO A 75 -13.51 2.10 -1.28
N ASN A 76 -14.01 3.27 -0.84
CA ASN A 76 -15.43 3.62 -0.75
C ASN A 76 -16.04 4.17 -2.06
N GLY A 77 -15.29 4.21 -3.16
CA GLY A 77 -15.72 4.76 -4.46
C GLY A 77 -15.77 6.30 -4.52
N VAL A 78 -15.36 7.02 -3.47
CA VAL A 78 -15.46 8.48 -3.41
C VAL A 78 -14.33 9.11 -4.26
N PRO A 79 -14.65 10.01 -5.20
CA PRO A 79 -13.63 10.69 -5.99
C PRO A 79 -12.75 11.62 -5.15
N ASP A 80 -11.43 11.56 -5.38
CA ASP A 80 -10.46 12.47 -4.75
C ASP A 80 -10.77 13.96 -4.99
N LEU A 81 -11.47 14.27 -6.09
CA LEU A 81 -11.91 15.62 -6.39
C LEU A 81 -12.85 16.18 -5.32
N LEU A 82 -13.70 15.33 -4.72
CA LEU A 82 -14.64 15.73 -3.69
C LEU A 82 -13.89 16.24 -2.45
N TYR A 83 -12.88 15.50 -1.99
CA TYR A 83 -12.06 15.91 -0.85
C TYR A 83 -11.23 17.17 -1.14
N LYS A 84 -10.82 17.39 -2.40
CA LYS A 84 -10.10 18.60 -2.82
C LYS A 84 -10.98 19.85 -2.90
N LYS A 85 -12.24 19.70 -3.34
CA LYS A 85 -13.14 20.82 -3.64
C LYS A 85 -14.11 21.13 -2.49
N CYS A 86 -14.45 20.14 -1.67
CA CYS A 86 -15.45 20.28 -0.61
C CYS A 86 -14.78 20.23 0.78
N PRO A 87 -14.49 21.38 1.41
CA PRO A 87 -13.78 21.42 2.69
C PRO A 87 -14.54 20.75 3.83
N ASN A 88 -15.88 20.71 3.77
CA ASN A 88 -16.69 20.02 4.77
C ASN A 88 -16.53 18.50 4.71
N VAL A 89 -16.42 17.94 3.50
CA VAL A 89 -16.17 16.51 3.29
C VAL A 89 -14.77 16.14 3.77
N LEU A 90 -13.77 16.99 3.48
CA LEU A 90 -12.41 16.83 3.98
C LEU A 90 -12.35 16.86 5.52
N ARG A 91 -13.10 17.77 6.17
CA ARG A 91 -13.21 17.81 7.64
C ARG A 91 -13.83 16.54 8.21
N TRP A 92 -14.82 15.97 7.53
CA TRP A 92 -15.42 14.70 7.94
C TRP A 92 -14.44 13.54 7.83
N LEU A 93 -13.72 13.43 6.70
CA LEU A 93 -12.62 12.47 6.52
C LEU A 93 -11.58 12.60 7.64
N HIS A 94 -11.17 13.83 7.96
CA HIS A 94 -10.22 14.09 9.04
C HIS A 94 -10.73 13.61 10.41
N LYS A 95 -11.99 13.87 10.75
CA LYS A 95 -12.61 13.37 11.99
C LYS A 95 -12.57 11.84 12.05
N MET A 96 -12.82 11.17 10.92
CA MET A 96 -12.78 9.72 10.86
C MET A 96 -11.36 9.18 11.02
N LEU A 97 -10.38 9.76 10.32
CA LEU A 97 -8.96 9.40 10.48
C LEU A 97 -8.51 9.53 11.94
N ARG A 98 -8.92 10.60 12.64
CA ARG A 98 -8.66 10.76 14.08
C ARG A 98 -9.34 9.70 14.93
N SER A 99 -10.59 9.34 14.61
CA SER A 99 -11.32 8.29 15.32
C SER A 99 -10.64 6.93 15.17
N VAL A 100 -10.24 6.57 13.95
CA VAL A 100 -9.50 5.33 13.66
C VAL A 100 -8.14 5.34 14.38
N TRP A 101 -7.41 6.45 14.34
CA TRP A 101 -6.12 6.58 15.02
C TRP A 101 -6.22 6.33 16.53
N ASN A 102 -7.28 6.86 17.16
CA ASN A 102 -7.46 6.74 18.61
C ASN A 102 -8.04 5.38 19.03
N ASN A 103 -8.93 4.80 18.22
CA ASN A 103 -9.68 3.61 18.60
C ASN A 103 -9.15 2.32 17.94
N LEU A 104 -8.21 2.43 16.99
CA LEU A 104 -7.67 1.34 16.17
C LEU A 104 -8.74 0.46 15.49
N LYS A 105 -9.95 1.01 15.30
CA LYS A 105 -11.09 0.34 14.69
C LYS A 105 -11.50 1.06 13.42
N ILE A 106 -11.45 0.35 12.30
CA ILE A 106 -11.99 0.80 11.01
C ILE A 106 -13.37 0.16 10.85
N SER A 107 -14.37 0.94 10.48
CA SER A 107 -15.70 0.41 10.17
C SER A 107 -15.63 -0.48 8.92
N GLU A 108 -16.27 -1.65 8.95
CA GLU A 108 -16.30 -2.58 7.82
C GLU A 108 -16.77 -1.93 6.51
N GLN A 109 -17.67 -0.96 6.58
CA GLN A 109 -18.17 -0.20 5.43
C GLN A 109 -17.07 0.54 4.65
N TRP A 110 -15.91 0.78 5.26
CA TRP A 110 -14.74 1.38 4.62
C TRP A 110 -13.76 0.35 4.05
N MET A 111 -13.84 -0.89 4.52
CA MET A 111 -13.01 -2.00 4.06
C MET A 111 -13.67 -2.77 2.91
N THR A 112 -15.00 -2.73 2.81
CA THR A 112 -15.72 -3.39 1.72
C THR A 112 -15.59 -2.58 0.43
N THR A 113 -14.68 -3.01 -0.45
CA THR A 113 -14.78 -2.72 -1.88
C THR A 113 -15.91 -3.59 -2.42
N LYS A 114 -17.11 -3.05 -2.63
CA LYS A 114 -18.09 -3.74 -3.47
C LYS A 114 -17.59 -3.65 -4.91
N GLU A 115 -16.90 -4.70 -5.36
CA GLU A 115 -16.77 -5.09 -6.76
C GLU A 115 -16.26 -3.99 -7.72
N PHE A 116 -14.94 -3.93 -7.93
CA PHE A 116 -14.40 -3.54 -9.26
C PHE A 116 -14.18 -4.83 -10.07
N THR A 117 -15.27 -5.53 -10.38
CA THR A 117 -15.30 -6.51 -11.47
C THR A 117 -15.38 -5.75 -12.78
N PHE A 118 -14.24 -5.24 -13.24
CA PHE A 118 -14.01 -5.03 -14.67
C PHE A 118 -12.66 -5.64 -15.01
N LEU A 119 -12.72 -6.71 -15.82
CA LEU A 119 -11.64 -7.55 -16.35
C LEU A 119 -11.21 -8.76 -15.50
N ARG A 120 -12.18 -9.57 -15.06
CA ARG A 120 -12.01 -11.04 -15.01
C ARG A 120 -13.31 -11.75 -15.37
N ALA A 121 -13.84 -11.42 -16.54
CA ALA A 121 -14.92 -12.17 -17.17
C ALA A 121 -14.62 -12.20 -18.67
N ASP A 122 -13.67 -13.05 -19.03
CA ASP A 122 -13.48 -13.65 -20.36
C ASP A 122 -12.37 -14.68 -20.18
N LEU A 123 -12.75 -15.83 -19.61
CA LEU A 123 -12.09 -17.14 -19.74
C LEU A 123 -12.99 -18.14 -19.00
N ASN A 124 -14.05 -18.57 -19.70
CA ASN A 124 -14.60 -19.91 -19.64
C ASN A 124 -14.95 -20.30 -21.08
#